data_AF-A0ABC8B1S5-F1
#
_entry.id   AF-A0ABC8B1S5-F1
#
_cell.length_a   1.000
_cell.length_b   1.000
_cell.length_c   1.000
_cell.angle_alpha   90.00
_cell.angle_beta   90.00
_cell.angle_gamma   90.00
#
_symmetry.space_group_name_H-M   'P 1'
#
loop_
_entity.id
_entity.type
_entity.pdbx_description
1 polymer ?
#
loop_
_entity_poly.entity_id
_entity_poly.type
_entity_poly.pdbx_seq_one_letter_code
_entity_poly.pdbx_strand_id
1 'polypeptide(L)'
;MTMSIAGVLPTAPQLLCAFQGRRFQDRVLLRSAHALAELHERRAQVRDPMMVSEIDCRRGELVDDINDWVEQELPQHRNGATMHTESLGAVVDRMARSWVEANQVIDHEGAASDNTHKHWYHLAELVDGYTDLVIDVAGGRRRLPEQ
;
A
#
# COMPACT_ATOMS: atom_id res chain seq x y z
N MET A 1 17.51 17.03 18.26
CA MET A 1 16.09 16.75 18.57
C MET A 1 15.77 15.39 18.01
N THR A 2 15.80 14.35 18.83
CA THR A 2 15.56 12.96 18.41
C THR A 2 14.06 12.79 18.14
N MET A 3 13.66 12.84 16.87
CA MET A 3 12.30 12.47 16.49
C MET A 3 12.12 10.98 16.80
N SER A 4 11.14 10.69 17.65
CA SER A 4 10.67 9.33 17.92
C SER A 4 10.16 8.71 16.62
N ILE A 5 10.67 7.52 16.31
CA ILE A 5 10.47 6.89 14.99
C ILE A 5 9.08 6.23 14.89
N ALA A 6 8.33 6.22 15.99
CA ALA A 6 7.00 5.63 16.13
C ALA A 6 5.85 6.47 15.50
N GLY A 7 6.12 7.33 14.52
CA GLY A 7 5.09 8.19 13.90
C GLY A 7 5.25 8.52 12.40
N VAL A 8 6.25 7.95 11.74
CA VAL A 8 6.59 8.27 10.34
C VAL A 8 5.79 7.42 9.37
N LEU A 9 5.82 6.09 9.52
CA LEU A 9 5.01 5.17 8.70
C LEU A 9 3.52 5.30 9.04
N PRO A 10 2.63 5.32 8.03
CA PRO A 10 1.20 5.34 8.29
C PRO A 10 0.74 3.98 8.81
N THR A 11 -0.27 3.99 9.66
CA THR A 11 -0.95 2.77 10.12
C THR A 11 -1.83 2.22 8.99
N ALA A 12 -2.19 0.93 9.07
CA ALA A 12 -3.10 0.34 8.09
C ALA A 12 -4.45 1.10 8.00
N PRO A 13 -5.09 1.53 9.11
CA PRO A 13 -6.28 2.38 9.03
C PRO A 13 -6.07 3.70 8.27
N GLN A 14 -4.88 4.32 8.38
CA GLN A 14 -4.57 5.54 7.62
C GLN A 14 -4.44 5.25 6.11
N LEU A 15 -3.84 4.13 5.73
CA LEU A 15 -3.80 3.68 4.33
C LEU A 15 -5.20 3.40 3.78
N LEU A 16 -6.03 2.65 4.51
CA LEU A 16 -7.41 2.35 4.09
C LEU A 16 -8.24 3.62 3.91
N CYS A 17 -8.07 4.62 4.78
CA CYS A 17 -8.73 5.90 4.61
C CYS A 17 -8.20 6.69 3.40
N ALA A 18 -6.89 6.61 3.11
CA ALA A 18 -6.29 7.21 1.93
C ALA A 18 -6.80 6.55 0.63
N PHE A 19 -6.92 5.22 0.58
CA PHE A 19 -7.50 4.51 -0.57
C PHE A 19 -8.92 5.01 -0.88
N GLN A 20 -9.73 5.23 0.16
CA GLN A 20 -11.09 5.77 0.02
C GLN A 20 -11.14 7.25 -0.44
N GLY A 21 -10.00 7.94 -0.57
CA GLY A 21 -9.97 9.36 -0.93
C GLY A 21 -10.29 10.30 0.24
N ARG A 22 -10.28 9.81 1.49
CA ARG A 22 -10.38 10.69 2.67
C ARG A 22 -9.04 11.40 2.86
N ARG A 23 -9.09 12.74 2.81
CA ARG A 23 -7.92 13.62 2.73
C ARG A 23 -7.07 13.61 4.01
N PHE A 24 -5.82 13.16 3.89
CA PHE A 24 -4.71 13.47 4.80
C PHE A 24 -3.64 14.20 3.97
N GLN A 25 -3.81 15.52 3.81
CA GLN A 25 -3.21 16.27 2.69
C GLN A 25 -1.68 16.45 2.73
N ASP A 26 -1.01 16.05 3.81
CA ASP A 26 0.38 16.49 4.05
C ASP A 26 1.43 15.36 4.04
N ARG A 27 1.13 14.15 3.56
CA ARG A 27 2.10 13.04 3.49
C ARG A 27 2.22 12.46 2.09
N VAL A 28 3.43 12.48 1.51
CA VAL A 28 3.76 11.91 0.19
C VAL A 28 3.23 10.48 0.06
N LEU A 29 3.53 9.61 1.03
CA LEU A 29 3.10 8.22 1.02
C LEU A 29 1.58 8.06 0.94
N LEU A 30 0.79 8.84 1.71
CA LEU A 30 -0.67 8.73 1.68
C LEU A 30 -1.27 9.22 0.36
N ARG A 31 -0.64 10.21 -0.29
CA ARG A 31 -1.03 10.64 -1.64
C ARG A 31 -0.72 9.57 -2.68
N SER A 32 0.46 8.96 -2.62
CA SER A 32 0.83 7.85 -3.50
C SER A 32 -0.09 6.64 -3.29
N ALA A 33 -0.42 6.31 -2.04
CA ALA A 33 -1.37 5.26 -1.70
C ALA A 33 -2.77 5.51 -2.32
N HIS A 34 -3.29 6.73 -2.22
CA HIS A 34 -4.56 7.09 -2.87
C HIS A 34 -4.46 6.96 -4.40
N ALA A 35 -3.40 7.49 -5.01
CA ALA A 35 -3.20 7.40 -6.46
C ALA A 35 -3.06 5.94 -6.95
N LEU A 36 -2.46 5.05 -6.16
CA LEU A 36 -2.43 3.61 -6.46
C LEU A 36 -3.84 3.01 -6.51
N ALA A 37 -4.72 3.37 -5.57
CA ALA A 37 -6.12 2.94 -5.60
C ALA A 37 -6.84 3.45 -6.85
N GLU A 38 -6.69 4.73 -7.21
CA GLU A 38 -7.27 5.30 -8.44
C GLU A 38 -6.77 4.59 -9.71
N LEU A 39 -5.49 4.24 -9.77
CA LEU A 39 -4.92 3.49 -10.90
C LEU A 39 -5.50 2.08 -10.99
N HIS A 40 -5.68 1.37 -9.88
CA HIS A 40 -6.31 0.04 -9.87
C HIS A 40 -7.79 0.10 -10.28
N GLU A 41 -8.53 1.12 -9.85
CA GLU A 41 -9.90 1.36 -10.30
C GLU A 41 -9.97 1.58 -11.81
N ARG A 42 -9.10 2.47 -12.33
CA ARG A 42 -9.01 2.75 -13.77
C ARG A 42 -8.58 1.51 -14.56
N ARG A 43 -7.62 0.75 -14.04
CA ARG A 43 -7.11 -0.48 -14.66
C ARG A 43 -8.22 -1.50 -14.88
N ALA A 44 -9.14 -1.66 -13.93
CA ALA A 44 -10.24 -2.62 -14.04
C ALA A 44 -11.17 -2.33 -15.24
N GLN A 45 -11.30 -1.06 -15.62
CA GLN A 45 -12.23 -0.57 -16.64
C GLN A 45 -11.61 -0.51 -18.05
N VAL A 46 -10.28 -0.46 -18.15
CA VAL A 46 -9.57 -0.31 -19.42
C VAL A 46 -9.28 -1.67 -20.07
N ARG A 47 -9.40 -1.73 -21.39
CA ARG A 47 -9.04 -2.90 -22.22
C ARG A 47 -7.99 -2.60 -23.29
N ASP A 48 -7.76 -1.32 -23.58
CA ASP A 48 -6.74 -0.90 -24.54
C ASP A 48 -5.33 -1.23 -24.02
N PRO A 49 -4.51 -2.00 -24.78
CA PRO A 49 -3.19 -2.41 -24.32
C PRO A 49 -2.21 -1.27 -24.04
N MET A 50 -2.28 -0.17 -24.80
CA MET A 50 -1.41 0.98 -24.62
C MET A 50 -1.75 1.68 -23.30
N MET A 51 -3.04 1.94 -23.07
CA MET A 51 -3.51 2.53 -21.82
C MET A 51 -3.22 1.64 -20.60
N VAL A 52 -3.32 0.32 -20.76
CA VAL A 52 -2.93 -0.65 -19.71
C VAL A 52 -1.45 -0.50 -19.36
N SER A 53 -0.58 -0.41 -20.37
CA SER A 53 0.86 -0.22 -20.16
C SER A 53 1.18 1.10 -19.48
N GLU A 54 0.49 2.19 -19.84
CA GLU A 54 0.66 3.50 -19.19
C GLU A 54 0.27 3.45 -17.71
N ILE A 55 -0.86 2.80 -17.38
CA ILE A 55 -1.31 2.63 -16.00
C ILE A 55 -0.30 1.79 -15.21
N ASP A 56 0.18 0.68 -15.79
CA ASP A 56 1.18 -0.18 -15.14
C ASP A 56 2.52 0.53 -14.92
N CYS A 57 2.97 1.36 -15.87
CA CYS A 57 4.18 2.17 -15.70
C CYS A 57 3.99 3.18 -14.57
N ARG A 58 2.88 3.92 -14.57
CA ARG A 58 2.61 4.92 -13.54
C ARG A 58 2.46 4.29 -12.15
N ARG A 59 1.93 3.07 -12.08
CA ARG A 59 1.87 2.27 -10.85
C ARG A 59 3.26 1.93 -10.34
N GLY A 60 4.17 1.51 -11.22
CA GLY A 60 5.59 1.28 -10.90
C GLY A 60 6.26 2.54 -10.33
N GLU A 61 6.09 3.68 -11.00
CA GLU A 61 6.64 4.97 -10.54
C GLU A 61 6.15 5.35 -9.13
N LEU A 62 4.88 5.13 -8.81
CA LEU A 62 4.34 5.41 -7.47
C LEU A 62 4.89 4.45 -6.41
N VAL A 63 5.17 3.20 -6.78
CA VAL A 63 5.82 2.23 -5.89
C VAL A 63 7.24 2.67 -5.58
N ASP A 64 7.98 3.13 -6.59
CA ASP A 64 9.34 3.63 -6.44
C ASP A 64 9.36 4.92 -5.61
N ASP A 65 8.43 5.87 -5.87
CA ASP A 65 8.27 7.09 -5.07
C ASP A 65 8.06 6.79 -3.56
N ILE A 66 7.30 5.73 -3.24
CA ILE A 66 7.10 5.30 -1.85
C ILE A 66 8.40 4.74 -1.26
N ASN A 67 9.13 3.93 -2.01
CA ASN A 67 10.38 3.32 -1.54
C ASN A 67 11.46 4.39 -1.33
N ASP A 68 11.62 5.31 -2.27
CA ASP A 68 12.54 6.46 -2.15
C ASP A 68 12.22 7.30 -0.91
N TRP A 69 10.93 7.56 -0.65
CA TRP A 69 10.50 8.26 0.54
C TRP A 69 10.85 7.49 1.82
N VAL A 70 10.68 6.15 1.83
CA VAL A 70 11.08 5.30 2.96
C VAL A 70 12.58 5.38 3.20
N GLU A 71 13.39 5.36 2.14
CA GLU A 71 14.84 5.47 2.26
C GLU A 71 15.29 6.81 2.87
N GLN A 72 14.61 7.89 2.52
CA GLN A 72 14.90 9.25 3.00
C GLN A 72 14.44 9.45 4.45
N GLU A 73 13.21 9.03 4.78
CA GLU A 73 12.58 9.32 6.07
C GLU A 73 12.83 8.25 7.15
N LEU A 74 13.23 7.05 6.75
CA LEU A 74 13.50 5.94 7.67
C LEU A 74 14.90 5.32 7.46
N PRO A 75 16.01 6.08 7.45
CA PRO A 75 17.35 5.51 7.16
C PRO A 75 17.71 4.29 8.00
N GLN A 76 17.15 4.21 9.22
CA GLN A 76 17.31 3.09 10.14
C GLN A 76 16.72 1.76 9.67
N HIS A 77 15.81 1.74 8.68
CA HIS A 77 15.30 0.50 8.11
C HIS A 77 16.47 -0.36 7.59
N ARG A 78 17.58 0.26 7.15
CA ARG A 78 18.78 -0.45 6.66
C ARG A 78 19.50 -1.26 7.72
N ASN A 79 19.28 -0.94 9.00
CA ASN A 79 19.93 -1.60 10.14
C ASN A 79 19.16 -2.81 10.66
N GLY A 80 18.04 -3.18 10.05
CA GLY A 80 17.21 -4.29 10.49
C GLY A 80 17.93 -5.64 10.41
N ALA A 81 17.72 -6.48 11.42
CA ALA A 81 18.41 -7.76 11.56
C ALA A 81 18.04 -8.79 10.48
N THR A 82 16.83 -8.70 9.92
CA THR A 82 16.31 -9.63 8.91
C THR A 82 15.82 -8.89 7.68
N MET A 83 16.15 -9.38 6.48
CA MET A 83 15.72 -8.77 5.22
C MET A 83 14.32 -9.23 4.86
N HIS A 84 13.43 -8.29 4.55
CA HIS A 84 12.11 -8.60 4.00
C HIS A 84 12.22 -9.02 2.53
N THR A 85 11.23 -9.76 2.03
CA THR A 85 11.19 -10.26 0.65
C THR A 85 10.62 -9.23 -0.34
N GLU A 86 9.90 -8.23 0.16
CA GLU A 86 9.22 -7.21 -0.66
C GLU A 86 9.51 -5.80 -0.11
N SER A 87 9.49 -4.80 -1.00
CA SER A 87 9.59 -3.39 -0.61
C SER A 87 8.28 -2.90 0.02
N LEU A 88 8.33 -1.79 0.78
CA LEU A 88 7.12 -1.24 1.38
C LEU A 88 6.13 -0.76 0.31
N GLY A 89 6.62 -0.12 -0.76
CA GLY A 89 5.80 0.31 -1.88
C GLY A 89 5.05 -0.85 -2.54
N ALA A 90 5.71 -2.00 -2.72
CA ALA A 90 5.06 -3.20 -3.27
C ALA A 90 3.94 -3.73 -2.36
N VAL A 91 4.13 -3.70 -1.03
CA VAL A 91 3.09 -4.09 -0.07
C VAL A 91 1.90 -3.13 -0.13
N VAL A 92 2.16 -1.81 -0.21
CA VAL A 92 1.10 -0.78 -0.33
C VAL A 92 0.33 -0.93 -1.65
N ASP A 93 1.00 -1.19 -2.77
CA ASP A 93 0.36 -1.45 -4.07
C ASP A 93 -0.58 -2.66 -4.01
N ARG A 94 -0.14 -3.76 -3.40
CA ARG A 94 -0.96 -4.96 -3.22
C ARG A 94 -2.18 -4.70 -2.32
N MET A 95 -2.01 -3.93 -1.24
CA MET A 95 -3.14 -3.52 -0.40
C MET A 95 -4.13 -2.66 -1.18
N ALA A 96 -3.66 -1.69 -1.97
CA ALA A 96 -4.51 -0.84 -2.80
C ALA A 96 -5.31 -1.68 -3.80
N ARG A 97 -4.66 -2.64 -4.49
CA ARG A 97 -5.33 -3.56 -5.41
C ARG A 97 -6.42 -4.37 -4.71
N SER A 98 -6.09 -5.01 -3.58
CA SER A 98 -7.04 -5.84 -2.84
C SER A 98 -8.21 -5.02 -2.28
N TRP A 99 -7.97 -3.76 -1.90
CA TRP A 99 -9.03 -2.85 -1.48
C TRP A 99 -9.99 -2.54 -2.63
N VAL A 100 -9.48 -2.23 -3.83
CA VAL A 100 -10.30 -2.00 -5.02
C VAL A 100 -11.11 -3.25 -5.39
N GLU A 101 -10.47 -4.41 -5.44
CA GLU A 101 -11.13 -5.69 -5.75
C GLU A 101 -12.27 -5.99 -4.76
N ALA A 102 -12.05 -5.79 -3.45
CA ALA A 102 -13.05 -6.04 -2.41
C ALA A 102 -14.27 -5.11 -2.52
N ASN A 103 -14.07 -3.83 -2.87
CA ASN A 103 -15.18 -2.90 -3.08
C ASN A 103 -15.94 -3.21 -4.37
N GLN A 104 -15.24 -3.52 -5.46
CA GLN A 104 -15.87 -3.91 -6.72
C GLN A 104 -16.75 -5.15 -6.54
N VAL A 105 -16.29 -6.19 -5.83
CA VAL A 105 -17.09 -7.40 -5.63
C VAL A 105 -18.34 -7.13 -4.78
N ILE A 106 -18.28 -6.25 -3.78
CA ILE A 106 -19.50 -5.80 -3.07
C ILE A 106 -20.49 -5.17 -4.06
N ASP A 107 -20.01 -4.26 -4.91
CA ASP A 107 -20.87 -3.52 -5.84
C ASP A 107 -21.54 -4.44 -6.86
N HIS A 108 -20.85 -5.52 -7.28
CA HIS A 108 -21.35 -6.45 -8.30
C HIS A 108 -22.19 -7.60 -7.72
N GLU A 109 -21.82 -8.14 -6.56
CA GLU A 109 -22.40 -9.38 -6.01
C GLU A 109 -23.17 -9.18 -4.70
N GLY A 110 -23.03 -8.01 -4.07
CA GLY A 110 -23.65 -7.68 -2.80
C GLY A 110 -22.85 -8.17 -1.58
N ALA A 111 -23.03 -7.46 -0.46
CA ALA A 111 -22.24 -7.64 0.76
C ALA A 111 -22.31 -9.05 1.38
N ALA A 112 -23.36 -9.82 1.11
CA ALA A 112 -23.57 -11.15 1.68
C ALA A 112 -22.99 -12.30 0.82
N SER A 113 -22.39 -12.02 -0.34
CA SER A 113 -21.88 -13.08 -1.22
C SER A 113 -20.62 -13.74 -0.64
N ASP A 114 -20.45 -15.05 -0.84
CA ASP A 114 -19.24 -15.77 -0.42
C ASP A 114 -17.97 -15.19 -1.05
N ASN A 115 -18.08 -14.66 -2.29
CA ASN A 115 -16.96 -14.04 -2.97
C ASN A 115 -16.56 -12.71 -2.31
N THR A 116 -17.54 -11.89 -1.92
CA THR A 116 -17.30 -10.70 -1.12
C THR A 116 -16.52 -11.05 0.14
N HIS A 117 -16.97 -12.05 0.90
CA HIS A 117 -16.27 -12.49 2.11
C HIS A 117 -14.81 -12.89 1.83
N LYS A 118 -14.53 -13.59 0.72
CA LYS A 118 -13.16 -13.98 0.34
C LYS A 118 -12.26 -12.77 0.07
N HIS A 119 -12.74 -11.79 -0.69
CA HIS A 119 -11.94 -10.59 -1.00
C HIS A 119 -11.69 -9.73 0.24
N TRP A 120 -12.69 -9.58 1.12
CA TRP A 120 -12.52 -8.88 2.38
C TRP A 120 -11.60 -9.60 3.36
N TYR A 121 -11.69 -10.92 3.42
CA TYR A 121 -10.76 -11.72 4.21
C TYR A 121 -9.32 -11.56 3.71
N HIS A 122 -9.10 -11.62 2.39
CA HIS A 122 -7.78 -11.39 1.81
C HIS A 122 -7.22 -10.00 2.12
N LEU A 123 -8.07 -8.95 2.04
CA LEU A 123 -7.68 -7.61 2.44
C LEU A 123 -7.28 -7.54 3.93
N ALA A 124 -8.00 -8.23 4.82
CA ALA A 124 -7.68 -8.29 6.24
C ALA A 124 -6.31 -8.93 6.49
N GLU A 125 -5.97 -10.03 5.80
CA GLU A 125 -4.64 -10.65 5.91
C GLU A 125 -3.51 -9.70 5.49
N LEU A 126 -3.74 -8.90 4.44
CA LEU A 126 -2.77 -7.89 4.00
C LEU A 126 -2.63 -6.74 5.01
N VAL A 127 -3.74 -6.33 5.63
CA VAL A 127 -3.76 -5.30 6.69
C VAL A 127 -2.98 -5.75 7.92
N ASP A 128 -3.18 -6.99 8.35
CA ASP A 128 -2.45 -7.58 9.48
C ASP A 128 -0.95 -7.69 9.15
N GLY A 129 -0.61 -8.23 7.98
CA GLY A 129 0.77 -8.36 7.53
C GLY A 129 1.50 -7.01 7.40
N TYR A 130 0.82 -5.96 6.92
CA TYR A 130 1.37 -4.60 6.88
C TYR A 130 1.57 -4.02 8.29
N THR A 131 0.63 -4.27 9.20
CA THR A 131 0.72 -3.79 10.59
C THR A 131 1.94 -4.39 11.27
N ASP A 132 2.16 -5.69 11.13
CA ASP A 132 3.35 -6.38 11.64
C ASP A 132 4.64 -5.85 10.99
N LEU A 133 4.63 -5.65 9.67
CA LEU A 133 5.77 -5.09 8.93
C LEU A 133 6.18 -3.71 9.46
N VAL A 134 5.22 -2.80 9.64
CA VAL A 134 5.47 -1.45 10.17
C VAL A 134 6.05 -1.51 11.59
N ILE A 135 5.51 -2.38 12.45
CA ILE A 135 5.99 -2.56 13.82
C ILE A 135 7.41 -3.12 13.84
N ASP A 136 7.74 -4.06 12.95
CA ASP A 136 9.07 -4.64 12.81
C ASP A 136 10.11 -3.67 12.24
N VAL A 137 9.74 -2.89 11.23
CA VAL A 137 10.62 -1.88 10.61
C VAL A 137 10.88 -0.72 11.57
N ALA A 138 9.83 -0.18 12.21
CA ALA A 138 9.97 0.88 13.19
C ALA A 138 10.79 0.44 14.42
N GLY A 139 10.67 -0.84 14.80
CA GLY A 139 11.45 -1.45 15.87
C GLY A 139 12.86 -1.90 15.48
N GLY A 140 13.30 -1.70 14.23
CA GLY A 140 14.62 -2.11 13.75
C GLY A 140 14.83 -3.63 13.70
N ARG A 141 13.76 -4.43 13.74
CA ARG A 141 13.83 -5.89 13.65
C ARG A 141 13.92 -6.39 12.21
N ARG A 142 13.41 -5.58 11.27
CA ARG A 142 13.34 -5.92 9.85
C ARG A 142 13.86 -4.77 9.00
N ARG A 143 14.66 -5.12 7.99
CA ARG A 143 15.11 -4.22 6.94
C ARG A 143 14.35 -4.48 5.65
N LEU A 144 14.01 -3.41 4.96
CA LEU A 144 13.40 -3.45 3.64
C LEU A 144 14.50 -3.61 2.57
N PRO A 145 14.20 -4.26 1.43
CA PRO A 145 15.15 -4.33 0.32
C PRO A 145 15.44 -2.91 -0.21
N GLU A 146 16.71 -2.68 -0.55
CA GLU A 146 17.14 -1.51 -1.33
C GLU A 146 16.77 -1.78 -2.80
N GLN A 147 16.30 -0.76 -3.52
CA GLN A 147 15.96 -0.88 -4.94
C GLN A 147 17.19 -0.82 -5.84
#